data_AF-A0A366WFM6-F1
#
_entry.id   AF-A0A366WFM6-F1
#
_cell.length_a   1.000
_cell.length_b   1.000
_cell.length_c   1.000
_cell.angle_alpha   90.00
_cell.angle_beta   90.00
_cell.angle_gamma   90.00
#
_symmetry.space_group_name_H-M   'P 1'
#
loop_
_entity.id
_entity.type
_entity.pdbx_description
1 polymer ?
#
loop_
_entity_poly.entity_id
_entity_poly.type
_entity_poly.pdbx_seq_one_letter_code
_entity_poly.pdbx_strand_id
1 'polypeptide(L)'
;MSAYLNTIQSTVSNHFEETRNLQMTPVTIEYEGTTVSYQHQLWRLRPVSVCANYRHNLSEFSPCTVKAAQLFNALCMEVARQARNAATVAAMGNSDPRLARERDKTCEAYRSMKAGT
;
A
#
# COMPACT_ATOMS: atom_id res chain seq x y z
N MET A 1 28.96 32.32 1.83
CA MET A 1 28.66 31.28 0.82
C MET A 1 27.79 30.21 1.46
N SER A 2 26.47 30.43 1.53
CA SER A 2 25.54 29.43 2.11
C SER A 2 24.20 29.35 1.35
N ALA A 3 23.90 30.32 0.48
CA ALA A 3 22.65 30.38 -0.26
C ALA A 3 22.47 29.18 -1.22
N TYR A 4 23.53 28.76 -1.92
CA TYR A 4 23.47 27.59 -2.80
C TYR A 4 23.22 26.28 -2.05
N LEU A 5 23.85 26.08 -0.88
CA LEU A 5 23.60 24.90 -0.04
C LEU A 5 22.16 24.88 0.47
N ASN A 6 21.62 26.04 0.88
CA ASN A 6 20.24 26.15 1.34
C ASN A 6 19.22 25.84 0.22
N THR A 7 19.49 26.27 -1.02
CA THR A 7 18.60 25.96 -2.16
C THR A 7 18.63 24.49 -2.54
N ILE A 8 19.81 23.86 -2.58
CA ILE A 8 19.92 22.42 -2.88
C ILE A 8 19.26 21.60 -1.75
N GLN A 9 19.46 22.01 -0.49
CA GLN A 9 18.86 21.36 0.66
C GLN A 9 17.34 21.47 0.64
N SER A 10 16.77 22.63 0.29
CA SER A 10 15.32 22.79 0.21
C SER A 10 14.70 22.01 -0.96
N THR A 11 15.34 21.95 -2.13
CA THR A 11 14.85 21.13 -3.25
C THR A 11 14.89 19.64 -2.93
N VAL A 12 15.98 19.14 -2.33
CA VAL A 12 16.09 17.73 -1.93
C VAL A 12 15.07 17.40 -0.83
N SER A 13 14.92 18.26 0.17
CA SER A 13 13.89 18.08 1.22
C SER A 13 12.48 18.10 0.64
N ASN A 14 12.14 19.04 -0.25
CA ASN A 14 10.81 19.11 -0.84
C ASN A 14 10.51 17.90 -1.73
N HIS A 15 11.45 17.49 -2.59
CA HIS A 15 11.28 16.29 -3.42
C HIS A 15 11.17 15.01 -2.58
N PHE A 16 11.90 14.95 -1.46
CA PHE A 16 11.82 13.86 -0.50
C PHE A 16 10.46 13.82 0.21
N GLU A 17 9.92 14.97 0.61
CA GLU A 17 8.59 15.10 1.23
C GLU A 17 7.46 14.69 0.27
N GLU A 18 7.50 15.18 -0.97
CA GLU A 18 6.51 14.89 -2.02
C GLU A 18 6.45 13.40 -2.37
N THR A 19 7.60 12.72 -2.43
CA THR A 19 7.65 11.30 -2.81
C THR A 19 7.25 10.38 -1.65
N ARG A 20 7.38 10.83 -0.40
CA ARG A 20 7.28 9.97 0.79
C ARG A 20 5.97 10.16 1.57
N ASN A 21 5.02 10.98 1.10
CA ASN A 21 3.76 11.28 1.78
C ASN A 21 3.97 11.57 3.28
N LEU A 22 4.93 12.42 3.60
CA LEU A 22 5.33 12.70 4.99
C LEU A 22 4.28 13.47 5.77
N GLN A 23 3.38 14.17 5.07
CA GLN A 23 2.25 14.87 5.69
C GLN A 23 1.10 13.91 6.02
N MET A 24 0.38 14.21 7.10
CA MET A 24 -0.81 13.46 7.48
C MET A 24 -1.99 13.90 6.62
N THR A 25 -2.52 12.99 5.81
CA THR A 25 -3.60 13.29 4.87
C THR A 25 -4.89 12.61 5.31
N PRO A 26 -5.98 13.35 5.53
CA PRO A 26 -7.30 12.78 5.76
C PRO A 26 -7.93 12.32 4.45
N VAL A 27 -8.67 11.22 4.52
CA VAL A 27 -9.38 10.61 3.39
C VAL A 27 -10.78 10.21 3.86
N THR A 28 -11.77 10.49 3.02
CA THR A 28 -13.16 10.11 3.22
C THR A 28 -13.66 9.42 1.97
N ILE A 29 -14.11 8.17 2.11
CA ILE A 29 -14.60 7.36 0.99
C ILE A 29 -15.96 6.76 1.39
N GLU A 30 -16.89 6.74 0.46
CA GLU A 30 -18.14 6.02 0.62
C GLU A 30 -17.97 4.57 0.13
N TYR A 31 -18.28 3.60 0.97
CA TYR A 31 -18.19 2.18 0.66
C TYR A 31 -19.46 1.45 1.11
N GLU A 32 -20.21 0.91 0.14
CA GLU A 32 -21.47 0.20 0.37
C GLU A 32 -22.45 0.98 1.26
N GLY A 33 -22.60 2.28 0.99
CA GLY A 33 -23.51 3.18 1.72
C GLY A 33 -23.00 3.60 3.12
N THR A 34 -21.76 3.29 3.47
CA THR A 34 -21.12 3.72 4.72
C THR A 34 -19.92 4.62 4.43
N THR A 35 -19.89 5.79 5.06
CA THR A 35 -18.77 6.72 4.96
C THR A 35 -17.61 6.26 5.85
N VAL A 36 -16.50 5.85 5.25
CA VAL A 36 -15.27 5.47 5.94
C VAL A 36 -14.29 6.64 5.90
N SER A 37 -14.00 7.22 7.07
CA SER A 37 -12.94 8.21 7.23
C SER A 37 -11.68 7.57 7.78
N TYR A 38 -10.51 7.99 7.29
CA TYR A 38 -9.22 7.59 7.82
C TYR A 38 -8.14 8.61 7.48
N GLN A 39 -6.96 8.43 8.06
CA GLN A 39 -5.77 9.22 7.77
C GLN A 39 -4.62 8.28 7.40
N HIS A 40 -3.71 8.78 6.56
CA HIS A 40 -2.46 8.10 6.27
C HIS A 40 -1.28 9.07 6.36
N GLN A 41 -0.11 8.49 6.58
CA GLN A 41 1.19 9.16 6.55
C GLN A 41 2.23 8.13 6.13
N LEU A 42 3.27 8.51 5.40
CA LEU A 42 4.32 7.60 4.94
C LEU A 42 3.76 6.42 4.14
N TRP A 43 2.70 6.66 3.35
CA TRP A 43 1.96 5.63 2.61
C TRP A 43 1.38 4.51 3.51
N ARG A 44 1.24 4.78 4.80
CA ARG A 44 0.70 3.84 5.79
C ARG A 44 -0.59 4.40 6.36
N LEU A 45 -1.61 3.54 6.37
CA LEU A 45 -2.84 3.79 7.10
C LEU A 45 -2.52 3.99 8.58
N ARG A 46 -3.12 5.00 9.21
CA ARG A 46 -3.09 5.16 10.67
C ARG A 46 -4.29 4.43 11.27
N PRO A 47 -4.12 3.26 11.94
CA PRO A 47 -5.28 2.47 12.39
C PRO A 47 -6.21 3.22 13.33
N VAL A 48 -5.65 4.04 14.22
CA VAL A 48 -6.40 4.86 15.20
C VAL A 48 -7.28 5.95 14.58
N SER A 49 -7.08 6.27 13.29
CA SER A 49 -7.85 7.29 12.58
C SER A 49 -9.08 6.71 11.86
N VAL A 50 -9.13 5.39 11.66
CA VAL A 50 -10.21 4.74 10.93
C VAL A 50 -11.52 4.91 11.70
N CYS A 51 -12.53 5.47 11.04
CA CYS A 51 -13.85 5.76 11.61
C CYS A 51 -13.79 6.61 12.89
N ALA A 52 -12.72 7.37 13.10
CA ALA A 52 -12.51 8.12 14.34
C ALA A 52 -13.58 9.21 14.56
N ASN A 53 -14.21 9.70 13.48
CA ASN A 53 -15.33 10.63 13.55
C ASN A 53 -16.57 10.03 14.25
N TYR A 54 -16.71 8.70 14.29
CA TYR A 54 -17.82 8.02 14.96
C TYR A 54 -17.46 7.50 16.35
N ARG A 55 -16.25 7.77 16.87
CA ARG A 55 -15.71 7.14 18.09
C ARG A 55 -16.61 7.24 19.33
N HIS A 56 -17.43 8.29 19.42
CA HIS A 56 -18.38 8.51 20.51
C HIS A 56 -19.79 7.96 20.25
N ASN A 57 -20.08 7.52 19.02
CA ASN A 57 -21.33 6.88 18.64
C ASN A 57 -21.07 5.42 18.24
N LEU A 58 -21.18 4.50 19.21
CA LEU A 58 -20.95 3.07 18.98
C LEU A 58 -21.84 2.47 17.89
N SER A 59 -23.07 2.99 17.72
CA SER A 59 -24.01 2.52 16.71
C SER A 59 -23.54 2.81 15.28
N GLU A 60 -22.74 3.85 15.08
CA GLU A 60 -22.15 4.20 13.78
C GLU A 60 -20.71 3.68 13.66
N PHE A 61 -19.96 3.68 14.77
CA PHE A 61 -18.58 3.21 14.81
C PHE A 61 -18.45 1.75 14.43
N SER A 62 -19.28 0.88 15.02
CA SER A 62 -19.25 -0.56 14.77
C SER A 62 -19.43 -0.89 13.27
N PRO A 63 -20.54 -0.50 12.61
CA PRO A 63 -20.71 -0.79 11.18
C PRO A 63 -19.63 -0.11 10.31
N CYS A 64 -19.18 1.11 10.65
CA CYS A 64 -18.09 1.76 9.92
C CYS A 64 -16.79 0.93 9.95
N THR A 65 -16.38 0.44 11.12
CA THR A 65 -15.13 -0.33 11.23
C THR A 65 -15.19 -1.68 10.49
N VAL A 66 -16.35 -2.33 10.46
CA VAL A 66 -16.57 -3.53 9.64
C VAL A 66 -16.46 -3.21 8.16
N LYS A 67 -17.11 -2.14 7.70
CA LYS A 67 -17.03 -1.70 6.30
C LYS A 67 -15.63 -1.25 5.90
N ALA A 68 -14.91 -0.58 6.79
CA ALA A 68 -13.51 -0.21 6.58
C ALA A 68 -12.62 -1.44 6.39
N ALA A 69 -12.78 -2.47 7.22
CA ALA A 69 -12.03 -3.72 7.08
C ALA A 69 -12.32 -4.42 5.74
N GLN A 70 -13.59 -4.45 5.31
CA GLN A 70 -13.99 -4.99 4.01
C GLN A 70 -13.38 -4.20 2.85
N LEU A 71 -13.47 -2.87 2.89
CA LEU A 71 -12.86 -1.97 1.92
C LEU A 71 -11.36 -2.21 1.78
N PHE A 72 -10.61 -2.21 2.89
CA PHE A 72 -9.16 -2.39 2.86
C PHE A 72 -8.76 -3.78 2.37
N ASN A 73 -9.52 -4.82 2.74
CA ASN A 73 -9.29 -6.17 2.22
C ASN A 73 -9.53 -6.24 0.71
N ALA A 74 -10.62 -5.65 0.21
CA ALA A 74 -10.92 -5.59 -1.22
C ALA A 74 -9.82 -4.85 -2.00
N LEU A 75 -9.35 -3.71 -1.49
CA LEU A 75 -8.25 -2.96 -2.07
C LEU A 75 -6.95 -3.77 -2.08
N CYS A 76 -6.63 -4.46 -0.99
CA CYS A 76 -5.43 -5.30 -0.89
C CYS A 76 -5.47 -6.43 -1.93
N MET A 77 -6.61 -7.10 -2.09
CA MET A 77 -6.80 -8.14 -3.10
C MET A 77 -6.62 -7.60 -4.51
N GLU A 78 -7.17 -6.42 -4.81
CA GLU A 78 -7.06 -5.81 -6.13
C GLU A 78 -5.60 -5.41 -6.45
N VAL A 79 -4.90 -4.78 -5.51
CA VAL A 79 -3.47 -4.45 -5.67
C VAL A 79 -2.64 -5.72 -5.86
N ALA A 80 -2.90 -6.77 -5.07
CA ALA A 80 -2.20 -8.05 -5.22
C ALA A 80 -2.51 -8.72 -6.58
N ARG A 81 -3.74 -8.60 -7.08
CA ARG A 81 -4.12 -9.08 -8.42
C ARG A 81 -3.38 -8.31 -9.51
N GLN A 82 -3.33 -6.98 -9.43
CA GLN A 82 -2.60 -6.15 -10.39
C GLN A 82 -1.10 -6.44 -10.39
N ALA A 83 -0.49 -6.60 -9.22
CA ALA A 83 0.92 -6.97 -9.10
C ALA A 83 1.21 -8.34 -9.76
N ARG A 84 0.34 -9.33 -9.54
CA ARG A 84 0.43 -10.64 -10.21
C ARG A 84 0.29 -10.51 -11.73
N ASN A 85 -0.69 -9.74 -12.20
CA ASN A 85 -0.90 -9.52 -13.63
C ASN A 85 0.32 -8.85 -14.27
N ALA A 86 0.89 -7.83 -13.62
CA ALA A 86 2.10 -7.16 -14.09
C ALA A 86 3.29 -8.13 -14.17
N ALA A 87 3.44 -9.03 -13.19
CA ALA A 87 4.46 -10.07 -13.22
C ALA A 87 4.22 -11.09 -14.36
N THR A 88 2.96 -11.49 -14.60
CA THR A 88 2.60 -12.36 -15.72
C THR A 88 2.87 -11.69 -17.07
N VAL A 89 2.56 -10.39 -17.19
CA VAL A 89 2.86 -9.56 -18.38
C VAL A 89 4.36 -9.48 -18.63
N ALA A 90 5.16 -9.25 -17.58
CA ALA A 90 6.60 -9.26 -17.69
C ALA A 90 7.17 -10.63 -18.10
N ALA A 91 6.55 -11.73 -17.62
CA ALA A 91 6.94 -13.09 -17.98
C ALA A 91 6.58 -13.47 -19.43
N MET A 92 5.44 -13.03 -19.96
CA MET A 92 5.05 -13.28 -21.35
C MET A 92 5.83 -12.43 -22.36
N GLY A 93 6.49 -11.35 -21.92
CA GLY A 93 7.42 -10.56 -22.73
C GLY A 93 8.83 -11.14 -22.81
N ASN A 94 9.15 -12.23 -22.09
CA ASN A 94 10.50 -12.76 -22.00
C ASN A 94 10.57 -14.27 -22.28
N SER A 95 10.77 -14.61 -23.55
CA SER A 95 11.01 -15.97 -24.02
C SER A 95 12.46 -16.46 -23.77
N ASP A 96 13.24 -15.78 -22.93
CA ASP A 96 14.62 -16.18 -22.64
C ASP A 96 14.65 -17.42 -21.72
N PRO A 97 15.15 -18.57 -22.22
CA PRO A 97 15.25 -19.80 -21.44
C PRO A 97 16.14 -19.66 -20.19
N ARG A 98 16.99 -18.64 -20.09
CA ARG A 98 17.79 -18.36 -18.88
C ARG A 98 16.93 -17.84 -17.73
N LEU A 99 15.98 -16.93 -17.99
CA LEU A 99 15.09 -16.43 -16.93
C LEU A 99 14.08 -17.47 -16.48
N ALA A 100 13.59 -18.31 -17.40
CA ALA A 100 12.74 -19.45 -17.02
C ALA A 100 13.47 -20.40 -16.05
N ARG A 101 14.74 -20.72 -16.34
CA ARG A 101 15.59 -21.56 -15.48
C ARG A 101 15.87 -20.91 -14.12
N GLU A 102 16.06 -19.59 -14.07
CA GLU A 102 16.30 -18.88 -12.81
C GLU A 102 15.03 -18.77 -11.94
N ARG A 103 13.87 -18.56 -12.57
CA ARG A 103 12.57 -18.64 -11.91
C ARG A 103 12.34 -20.02 -11.30
N ASP A 104 12.59 -21.09 -12.07
CA ASP A 104 12.35 -22.46 -11.62
C ASP A 104 13.23 -22.83 -10.40
N LYS A 105 14.51 -22.43 -10.38
CA LYS A 105 15.38 -22.55 -9.20
C LYS A 105 14.83 -21.82 -7.98
N THR A 106 14.35 -20.59 -8.18
CA THR A 106 13.81 -19.76 -7.10
C THR A 106 12.54 -20.37 -6.50
N CYS A 107 11.67 -20.92 -7.35
CA CYS A 107 10.47 -21.64 -6.92
C CYS A 107 10.79 -22.95 -6.18
N GLU A 108 11.83 -23.66 -6.56
CA GLU A 108 12.29 -24.88 -5.89
C GLU A 108 12.88 -24.59 -4.50
N ALA A 109 13.67 -23.51 -4.38
CA ALA A 109 14.17 -23.03 -3.09
C ALA A 109 13.03 -22.66 -2.13
N TYR A 110 12.03 -21.92 -2.62
CA TYR A 110 10.84 -21.57 -1.82
C TYR A 110 10.03 -22.80 -1.37
N ARG A 111 9.83 -23.78 -2.27
CA ARG A 111 9.15 -25.04 -1.91
C ARG A 111 9.91 -25.82 -0.84
N SER A 112 11.22 -25.85 -0.92
CA SER A 112 12.08 -26.51 0.07
C SER A 112 11.97 -25.84 1.45
N MET A 113 11.85 -24.51 1.50
CA MET A 113 11.59 -23.78 2.75
C MET A 113 10.20 -24.07 3.34
N LYS A 114 9.19 -24.28 2.48
CA LYS A 114 7.79 -24.54 2.86
C LYS A 114 7.52 -26.00 3.28
N ALA A 115 8.32 -26.96 2.81
CA ALA A 115 8.17 -28.37 3.12
C ALA A 115 8.80 -28.78 4.46
N GLY A 116 9.52 -27.87 5.12
CA GLY A 116 10.15 -28.07 6.43
C GLY A 116 9.39 -27.43 7.62
N THR A 117 8.12 -27.05 7.44
CA THR A 117 7.21 -26.58 8.50
C THR A 117 5.95 -27.43 8.50
#